data_AF-A0A7S2B5Z1-F1
#
_entry.id   AF-A0A7S2B5Z1-F1
#
_cell.length_a   1.000
_cell.length_b   1.000
_cell.length_c   1.000
_cell.angle_alpha   90.00
_cell.angle_beta   90.00
_cell.angle_gamma   90.00
#
_symmetry.space_group_name_H-M   'P 1'
#
loop_
_entity.id
_entity.type
_entity.pdbx_description
1 polymer ?
#
loop_
_entity_poly.entity_id
_entity_poly.type
_entity_poly.pdbx_seq_one_letter_code
_entity_poly.pdbx_strand_id
1 'polypeptide(L)'
;SASAPASASASAAVATAAADAAAAARWGRSIVQPNRSYAALGLGQAMVDLAARVDDKFINELGLADVRGGRKVIDAAFKSDVLAKLDDYAGVEVSAGGSLSNTLVALSRLGEANDLLQFANGEHVDV
;
A
#
# COMPACT_ATOMS: atom_id res chain seq x y z
N SER A 1 -21.71 21.38 -2.55
CA SER A 1 -20.98 21.43 -1.27
C SER A 1 -20.93 20.02 -0.72
N ALA A 2 -19.94 19.22 -1.16
CA ALA A 2 -19.72 17.89 -0.61
C ALA A 2 -18.74 18.06 0.55
N SER A 3 -19.23 17.91 1.78
CA SER A 3 -18.38 17.93 2.96
C SER A 3 -17.35 16.82 2.85
N ALA A 4 -16.07 17.15 2.98
CA ALA A 4 -15.03 16.16 3.16
C ALA A 4 -15.44 15.22 4.32
N PRO A 5 -15.23 13.89 4.20
CA PRO A 5 -15.50 13.00 5.31
C PRO A 5 -14.63 13.46 6.50
N ALA A 6 -15.24 13.48 7.70
CA ALA A 6 -14.53 13.76 8.93
C ALA A 6 -13.28 12.87 9.00
N SER A 7 -12.12 13.47 9.32
CA SER A 7 -10.85 12.76 9.42
C SER A 7 -11.00 11.59 10.40
N ALA A 8 -11.12 10.37 9.87
CA ALA A 8 -11.05 9.17 10.68
C ALA A 8 -9.67 9.13 11.34
N SER A 9 -9.62 8.75 12.61
CA SER A 9 -8.36 8.56 13.32
C SER A 9 -7.47 7.56 12.55
N ALA A 10 -6.15 7.76 12.57
CA ALA A 10 -5.18 6.82 12.01
C ALA A 10 -5.45 5.41 12.51
N SER A 11 -5.76 5.26 13.80
CA SER A 11 -6.14 3.99 14.43
C SER A 11 -7.35 3.31 13.76
N ALA A 12 -8.41 4.06 13.44
CA ALA A 12 -9.59 3.53 12.75
C ALA A 12 -9.32 3.19 11.28
N ALA A 13 -8.50 4.02 10.63
CA ALA A 13 -8.11 3.82 9.24
C ALA A 13 -7.23 2.57 9.09
N VAL A 14 -6.30 2.32 10.03
CA VAL A 14 -5.51 1.09 10.12
C VAL A 14 -6.42 -0.13 10.28
N ALA A 15 -7.40 -0.07 11.18
CA ALA A 15 -8.28 -1.21 11.45
C ALA A 15 -9.07 -1.62 10.19
N THR A 16 -9.59 -0.64 9.46
CA THR A 16 -10.31 -0.85 8.20
C THR A 16 -9.38 -1.45 7.14
N ALA A 17 -8.22 -0.82 6.92
CA ALA A 17 -7.28 -1.28 5.90
C ALA A 17 -6.64 -2.63 6.24
N ALA A 18 -6.42 -2.95 7.52
CA ALA A 18 -5.96 -4.25 7.97
C ALA A 18 -7.02 -5.34 7.71
N ALA A 19 -8.30 -5.02 7.90
CA ALA A 19 -9.39 -5.93 7.55
C ALA A 19 -9.44 -6.18 6.03
N ASP A 20 -9.25 -5.15 5.21
CA ASP A 20 -9.20 -5.27 3.75
C ASP A 20 -7.98 -6.07 3.27
N ALA A 21 -6.80 -5.82 3.84
CA ALA A 21 -5.58 -6.56 3.56
C ALA A 21 -5.70 -8.04 3.97
N ALA A 22 -6.31 -8.31 5.13
CA ALA A 22 -6.60 -9.67 5.58
C ALA A 22 -7.64 -10.35 4.65
N ALA A 23 -8.68 -9.62 4.22
CA ALA A 23 -9.65 -10.12 3.26
C ALA A 23 -8.99 -10.47 1.92
N ALA A 24 -8.08 -9.62 1.42
CA ALA A 24 -7.29 -9.86 0.20
C ALA A 24 -6.37 -11.08 0.34
N ALA A 25 -5.68 -11.23 1.48
CA ALA A 25 -4.82 -12.39 1.75
C ALA A 25 -5.60 -13.71 1.87
N ARG A 26 -6.89 -13.66 2.25
CA ARG A 26 -7.77 -14.83 2.34
C ARG A 26 -8.26 -15.35 0.98
N TRP A 27 -7.91 -14.70 -0.14
CA TRP A 27 -8.16 -15.23 -1.47
C TRP A 27 -7.20 -16.39 -1.79
N GLY A 28 -7.41 -17.52 -1.10
CA GLY A 28 -7.06 -18.86 -1.58
C GLY A 28 -8.13 -19.40 -2.54
N ARG A 29 -8.73 -18.55 -3.38
CA ARG A 29 -9.56 -19.05 -4.48
C ARG A 29 -8.61 -19.54 -5.56
N SER A 30 -8.75 -20.80 -5.95
CA SER A 30 -8.14 -21.30 -7.19
C SER A 30 -8.57 -20.37 -8.32
N ILE A 31 -7.68 -19.47 -8.73
CA ILE A 31 -7.79 -18.69 -9.96
C ILE A 31 -7.17 -19.46 -11.13
N VAL A 32 -7.11 -20.79 -11.01
CA VAL A 32 -6.81 -21.67 -12.15
C VAL A 32 -8.05 -21.68 -13.02
N GLN A 33 -8.23 -20.60 -13.78
CA GLN A 33 -9.00 -20.67 -14.99
C GLN A 33 -8.14 -21.45 -15.98
N PRO A 34 -8.63 -22.59 -16.52
CA PRO A 34 -7.91 -23.26 -17.59
C PRO A 34 -7.78 -22.27 -18.75
N ASN A 35 -6.55 -21.94 -19.14
CA ASN A 35 -6.14 -20.95 -20.15
C ASN A 35 -5.82 -19.52 -19.69
N ARG A 36 -5.61 -19.25 -18.39
CA ARG A 36 -4.96 -17.98 -17.99
C ARG A 36 -3.44 -18.15 -17.84
N SER A 37 -2.67 -17.56 -18.75
CA SER A 37 -1.23 -17.36 -18.56
C SER A 37 -1.01 -16.12 -17.68
N TYR A 38 -0.15 -16.22 -16.67
CA TYR A 38 0.28 -15.07 -15.87
C TYR A 38 1.67 -14.66 -16.34
N ALA A 39 1.85 -13.39 -16.69
CA ALA A 39 3.17 -12.86 -17.06
C ALA A 39 4.14 -12.81 -15.87
N ALA A 40 3.61 -12.61 -14.66
CA ALA A 40 4.37 -12.61 -13.41
C ALA A 40 3.51 -13.06 -12.23
N LEU A 41 4.13 -13.70 -11.24
CA LEU A 41 3.53 -14.09 -9.97
C LEU A 41 4.41 -13.56 -8.83
N GLY A 42 3.79 -12.95 -7.81
CA GLY A 42 4.50 -12.45 -6.63
C GLY A 42 3.95 -13.04 -5.33
N LEU A 43 4.85 -13.28 -4.38
CA LEU A 43 4.52 -13.70 -3.01
C LEU A 43 5.06 -12.68 -2.02
N GLY A 44 4.17 -12.01 -1.30
CA GLY A 44 4.53 -10.96 -0.37
C GLY A 44 3.53 -10.82 0.76
N GLN A 45 3.93 -10.09 1.80
CA GLN A 45 3.03 -9.74 2.89
C GLN A 45 2.00 -8.73 2.38
N ALA A 46 0.73 -8.92 2.74
CA ALA A 46 -0.29 -7.91 2.54
C ALA A 46 -0.02 -6.76 3.51
N MET A 47 0.39 -5.61 2.97
CA MET A 47 0.78 -4.44 3.74
C MET A 47 -0.09 -3.24 3.38
N VAL A 48 -0.22 -2.34 4.34
CA VAL A 48 -0.90 -1.05 4.21
C VAL A 48 0.09 0.01 4.67
N ASP A 49 0.27 1.04 3.85
CA ASP A 49 1.14 2.15 4.17
C ASP A 49 0.29 3.31 4.71
N LEU A 50 0.72 3.84 5.85
CA LEU A 50 0.17 5.06 6.47
C LEU A 50 1.20 6.17 6.31
N ALA A 51 0.81 7.25 5.66
CA ALA A 51 1.66 8.41 5.43
C ALA A 51 1.04 9.64 6.09
N ALA A 52 1.86 10.40 6.81
CA ALA A 52 1.45 11.68 7.36
C ALA A 52 2.63 12.64 7.34
N ARG A 53 2.34 13.94 7.23
CA ARG A 53 3.36 14.98 7.44
C ARG A 53 3.49 15.21 8.94
N VAL A 54 4.67 14.92 9.47
CA VAL A 54 5.02 15.10 10.89
C VAL A 54 6.19 16.05 11.02
N ASP A 55 6.31 16.69 12.18
CA ASP A 55 7.43 17.56 12.49
C ASP A 55 8.61 16.78 13.11
N ASP A 56 9.73 17.46 13.32
CA ASP A 56 10.90 16.85 13.95
C ASP A 56 10.64 16.48 15.42
N LYS A 57 9.69 17.15 16.08
CA LYS A 57 9.33 16.87 17.47
C LYS A 57 8.70 15.47 17.58
N PHE A 58 7.80 15.10 16.68
CA PHE A 58 7.24 13.74 16.59
C PHE A 58 8.32 12.67 16.45
N ILE A 59 9.27 12.89 15.53
CA ILE A 59 10.36 11.94 15.25
C ILE A 59 11.27 11.77 16.48
N ASN A 60 11.58 12.88 17.16
CA ASN A 60 12.42 12.88 18.36
C ASN A 60 11.72 12.22 19.56
N GLU A 61 10.44 12.49 19.77
CA GLU A 61 9.66 11.90 20.87
C GLU A 61 9.51 10.39 20.76
N LEU A 62 9.53 9.85 19.54
CA LEU A 62 9.49 8.42 19.27
C LEU A 62 10.90 7.77 19.27
N GLY A 63 11.96 8.55 19.50
CA GLY A 63 13.34 8.07 19.44
C GLY A 63 13.74 7.57 18.04
N LEU A 64 13.20 8.20 16.99
CA LEU A 64 13.43 7.81 15.60
C LEU A 64 14.42 8.75 14.88
N ALA A 65 15.06 9.68 15.60
CA ALA A 65 15.98 10.66 15.03
C ALA A 65 17.14 10.00 14.25
N ASP A 66 17.77 8.97 14.84
CA ASP A 66 18.94 8.29 14.28
C ASP A 66 18.60 7.37 13.08
N VAL A 67 17.32 7.07 12.87
CA VAL A 67 16.84 6.17 11.80
C VAL A 67 16.02 6.91 10.76
N ARG A 68 16.08 8.25 10.72
CA ARG A 68 15.38 9.06 9.72
C ARG A 68 15.77 8.62 8.31
N GLY A 69 14.77 8.36 7.46
CA GLY A 69 14.97 7.85 6.09
C GLY A 69 15.29 6.34 6.01
N GLY A 70 15.42 5.65 7.14
CA GLY A 70 15.58 4.21 7.23
C GLY A 70 14.27 3.46 7.40
N ARG A 71 14.37 2.14 7.56
CA ARG A 71 13.25 1.25 7.90
C ARG A 71 13.55 0.56 9.22
N LYS A 72 12.66 0.71 10.20
CA LYS A 72 12.73 0.01 11.49
C LYS A 72 11.56 -0.94 11.63
N VAL A 73 11.84 -2.20 11.91
CA VAL A 73 10.81 -3.14 12.35
C VAL A 73 10.52 -2.84 13.82
N ILE A 74 9.24 -2.64 14.13
CA ILE A 74 8.77 -2.25 15.45
C ILE A 74 7.85 -3.34 16.00
N ASP A 75 7.76 -3.42 17.32
CA ASP A 75 6.81 -4.32 17.98
C ASP A 75 5.39 -3.73 18.01
N ALA A 76 4.44 -4.52 18.51
CA ALA A 76 3.03 -4.13 18.57
C ALA A 76 2.76 -2.98 19.57
N ALA A 77 3.57 -2.85 20.63
CA ALA A 77 3.40 -1.82 21.64
C ALA A 77 3.84 -0.46 21.09
N PHE A 78 5.04 -0.41 20.51
CA PHE A 78 5.57 0.77 19.84
C PHE A 78 4.69 1.18 18.65
N LYS A 79 4.17 0.22 17.88
CA LYS A 79 3.19 0.52 16.82
C LYS A 79 1.95 1.22 17.37
N SER A 80 1.42 0.77 18.51
CA SER A 80 0.24 1.37 19.12
C SER A 80 0.52 2.80 19.59
N ASP A 81 1.70 3.06 20.16
CA ASP A 81 2.14 4.40 20.55
C ASP A 81 2.31 5.34 19.35
N VAL A 82 2.96 4.87 18.27
CA VAL A 82 3.07 5.61 17.01
C VAL A 82 1.69 6.00 16.48
N LEU A 83 0.75 5.05 16.42
CA LEU A 83 -0.60 5.31 15.91
C LEU A 83 -1.39 6.28 16.79
N ALA A 84 -1.29 6.15 18.11
CA ALA A 84 -1.95 7.06 19.05
C ALA A 84 -1.43 8.49 18.89
N LYS A 85 -0.11 8.67 18.78
CA LYS A 85 0.48 9.99 18.50
C LYS A 85 0.17 10.51 17.11
N LEU A 86 -0.02 9.62 16.13
CA LEU A 86 -0.38 10.00 14.77
C LEU A 86 -1.82 10.51 14.69
N ASP A 87 -2.72 10.06 15.57
CA ASP A 87 -4.10 10.56 15.67
C ASP A 87 -4.14 12.07 16.00
N ASP A 88 -3.09 12.61 16.63
CA ASP A 88 -2.96 14.04 16.90
C ASP A 88 -2.57 14.87 15.66
N TYR A 89 -2.15 14.21 14.56
CA TYR A 89 -1.76 14.86 13.31
C TYR A 89 -2.87 14.77 12.26
N ALA A 90 -3.25 15.91 11.70
CA ALA A 90 -4.18 15.95 10.57
C ALA A 90 -3.52 15.44 9.27
N GLY A 91 -4.31 14.78 8.42
CA GLY A 91 -3.88 14.44 7.06
C GLY A 91 -3.14 13.12 6.93
N VAL A 92 -3.52 12.11 7.72
CA VAL A 92 -3.07 10.73 7.52
C VAL A 92 -3.70 10.18 6.23
N GLU A 93 -2.85 9.78 5.30
CA GLU A 93 -3.22 9.08 4.07
C GLU A 93 -3.01 7.58 4.27
N VAL A 94 -4.00 6.80 3.82
CA VAL A 94 -3.95 5.33 3.84
C VAL A 94 -3.90 4.84 2.41
N SER A 95 -2.91 3.99 2.12
CA SER A 95 -2.73 3.42 0.79
C SER A 95 -2.36 1.94 0.86
N ALA A 96 -2.64 1.21 -0.22
CA ALA A 96 -2.13 -0.15 -0.37
C ALA A 96 -0.61 -0.10 -0.40
N GLY A 97 0.03 -0.85 0.48
CA GLY A 97 1.46 -0.79 0.70
C GLY A 97 2.20 -2.01 0.17
N GLY A 98 3.50 -2.02 0.45
CA GLY A 98 4.38 -3.14 0.15
C GLY A 98 5.10 -2.99 -1.19
N SER A 99 6.41 -3.15 -1.16
CA SER A 99 7.27 -2.99 -2.33
C SER A 99 6.91 -3.94 -3.47
N LEU A 100 6.56 -5.20 -3.17
CA LEU A 100 6.16 -6.18 -4.18
C LEU A 100 4.87 -5.76 -4.90
N SER A 101 3.84 -5.36 -4.16
CA SER A 101 2.56 -4.93 -4.72
C SER A 101 2.75 -3.74 -5.66
N ASN A 102 3.56 -2.76 -5.24
CA ASN A 102 3.90 -1.61 -6.06
C ASN A 102 4.66 -2.01 -7.33
N THR A 103 5.60 -2.96 -7.25
CA THR A 103 6.31 -3.51 -8.41
C THR A 103 5.36 -4.21 -9.39
N LEU A 104 4.43 -5.05 -8.90
CA LEU A 104 3.48 -5.75 -9.76
C LEU A 104 2.53 -4.77 -10.45
N VAL A 105 2.02 -3.75 -9.75
CA VAL A 105 1.19 -2.70 -10.34
C VAL A 105 1.95 -1.92 -11.41
N ALA A 106 3.20 -1.56 -11.15
CA ALA A 106 4.05 -0.89 -12.13
C ALA A 106 4.30 -1.77 -13.36
N LEU A 107 4.57 -3.06 -13.15
CA LEU A 107 4.79 -4.03 -14.23
C LEU A 107 3.55 -4.21 -15.10
N SER A 108 2.36 -4.35 -14.50
CA SER A 108 1.10 -4.45 -15.24
C SER A 108 0.84 -3.21 -16.10
N ARG A 109 1.03 -2.01 -15.53
CA ARG A 109 0.86 -0.75 -16.26
C ARG A 109 1.85 -0.59 -17.41
N LEU A 110 3.09 -1.07 -17.25
CA LEU A 110 4.10 -1.03 -18.30
C LEU A 110 3.74 -1.98 -19.45
N GLY A 111 3.26 -3.19 -19.13
CA GLY A 111 2.76 -4.14 -20.13
C GLY A 111 1.60 -3.56 -20.94
N GLU A 112 0.59 -3.00 -20.26
CA GLU A 112 -0.56 -2.36 -20.92
C GLU A 112 -0.14 -1.19 -21.82
N ALA A 113 0.79 -0.35 -21.36
CA ALA A 113 1.30 0.76 -22.17
C ALA A 113 2.04 0.26 -23.43
N ASN A 114 2.79 -0.84 -23.32
CA ASN A 114 3.48 -1.46 -24.44
C ASN A 114 2.50 -2.04 -25.47
N ASP A 115 1.40 -2.67 -25.02
CA ASP A 115 0.37 -3.19 -25.91
C ASP A 115 -0.36 -2.05 -26.64
N LEU A 116 -0.73 -0.98 -25.91
CA LEU A 116 -1.36 0.21 -26.50
C LEU A 116 -0.48 0.88 -27.57
N LEU A 117 0.84 0.92 -27.36
CA LEU A 117 1.79 1.44 -28.35
C LEU A 117 1.85 0.56 -29.61
N GLN A 118 1.84 -0.76 -29.47
CA GLN A 118 1.83 -1.68 -30.62
C GLN A 118 0.53 -1.56 -31.43
N PHE A 119 -0.63 -1.45 -30.75
CA PHE A 119 -1.91 -1.19 -31.42
C PHE A 119 -1.90 0.16 -32.16
N ALA A 120 -1.36 1.21 -31.56
CA ALA A 120 -1.24 2.53 -32.20
C ALA A 120 -0.29 2.51 -33.41
N ASN A 121 0.74 1.66 -33.40
CA ASN A 121 1.71 1.50 -34.48
C ASN A 121 1.26 0.49 -35.56
N GLY A 122 0.10 -0.16 -35.40
CA GLY A 122 -0.42 -1.12 -36.36
C GLY A 122 0.32 -2.46 -36.38
N GLU A 123 1.11 -2.77 -35.33
CA GLU A 123 1.72 -4.09 -35.16
C GLU A 123 0.68 -5.06 -34.57
N HIS A 124 0.52 -6.21 -35.20
CA HIS A 124 -0.44 -7.24 -34.77
C HIS A 124 0.08 -7.91 -33.50
N VAL A 125 -0.62 -7.73 -32.38
CA VAL A 125 -0.30 -8.38 -31.11
C VAL A 125 -0.98 -9.76 -31.11
N ASP A 126 -0.21 -10.81 -31.38
CA ASP A 126 -0.66 -12.19 -31.16
C ASP A 126 -0.60 -12.49 -29.65
N VAL A 127 -1.78 -12.57 -29.03
CA VAL A 127 -2.02 -13.00 -27.63
C VAL A 127 -2.49 -14.44 -27.55
#